data_AF-A0A5S9F278-F1
#
_entry.id   AF-A0A5S9F278-F1
#
_cell.length_a   1.000
_cell.length_b   1.000
_cell.length_c   1.000
_cell.angle_alpha   90.00
_cell.angle_beta   90.00
_cell.angle_gamma   90.00
#
_symmetry.space_group_name_H-M   'P 1'
#
loop_
_entity.id
_entity.type
_entity.pdbx_description
1 polymer ?
#
loop_
_entity_poly.entity_id
_entity_poly.type
_entity_poly.pdbx_seq_one_letter_code
_entity_poly.pdbx_strand_id
1 'polypeptide(L)'
;MLQKYQAVLIEQNGPNKGKKYTLSPNQDYVVGRKDSCDIQVKHTDRRHCIIRGKQTYFLVEDAESTCGVYVNNRTVISKVLESGDIVKFAQTKMLFEEQYSSDEGKKVKGKTLEAIVNGTEYDGCAFYLEEKKGYTAVECHFTNCSFRSSLTLNEIKGCKFSNCGFSKEFRLRLSNKEKISGEAWKLINLTHLELCYLQLTALPNEIGQLKNLTHLDLSENKLTELPTEIGQLKNLTTLHLNTNQLTELPTEIGQLKNLTTLYLDINQLTELPKETGQLQKLTKLSFVGNFPAELPKEIYQLKYLTHLDLSMNQLQELSKEIGQLKHLTHLDLSENQLTELPTEIGQLENLTHLYLSENQLTELPTEIGQLENLIHLDLSENQLTELPTEIGQLENLTHLYLSENQLRELPEQIYQLKNLTHLGLYKNQLQELSKEIGQLKHLTDLYLSTNQLTELPEQIYQLKNLTHLNLSTNQLTELPEQIYQLKNLTHLNLSTNQLTELPTEIGQLENLTLLYLSTNQLTELPTEIGQLENLIVLNLSKNQLRELPEQIYQLKNLTYLGLYKNELTNFQKEQVNELLPNCKIN
;
A
#
# COMPACT_ATOMS: atom_id res chain seq x y z
N MET A 1 1.25 12.96 55.48
CA MET A 1 2.70 12.76 55.36
C MET A 1 3.07 12.59 53.89
N LEU A 2 3.11 13.69 53.13
CA LEU A 2 3.72 13.73 51.80
C LEU A 2 5.08 14.41 51.99
N GLN A 3 6.07 13.65 52.48
CA GLN A 3 7.44 14.12 52.53
C GLN A 3 8.29 13.30 51.57
N LYS A 4 8.82 14.01 50.58
CA LYS A 4 10.11 13.81 49.89
C LYS A 4 10.32 12.47 49.18
N TYR A 5 9.88 12.43 47.93
CA TYR A 5 10.57 11.65 46.89
C TYR A 5 11.32 12.66 46.02
N GLN A 6 12.59 12.90 46.30
CA GLN A 6 13.46 13.76 45.47
C GLN A 6 14.70 12.96 45.10
N ALA A 7 14.76 12.47 43.85
CA ALA A 7 15.99 11.95 43.29
C ALA A 7 16.74 13.11 42.60
N VAL A 8 18.05 13.21 42.83
CA VAL A 8 18.90 14.22 42.19
C VAL A 8 19.81 13.54 41.17
N LEU A 9 19.68 13.93 39.91
CA LEU A 9 20.58 13.50 38.85
C LEU A 9 21.65 14.56 38.62
N ILE A 10 22.92 14.15 38.61
CA ILE A 10 24.05 15.03 38.32
C ILE A 10 24.72 14.56 37.02
N GLU A 11 24.75 15.43 36.01
CA GLU A 11 25.41 15.13 34.74
C GLU A 11 26.93 15.11 34.92
N GLN A 12 27.57 13.96 34.73
CA GLN A 12 29.00 13.79 34.99
C GLN A 12 29.87 14.12 33.77
N ASN A 13 29.33 14.04 32.55
CA ASN A 13 29.99 14.45 31.30
C ASN A 13 28.96 14.88 30.25
N GLY A 14 29.27 15.90 29.44
CA GLY A 14 28.36 16.49 28.46
C GLY A 14 28.33 18.03 28.56
N PRO A 15 27.57 18.72 27.68
CA PRO A 15 27.53 20.18 27.64
C PRO A 15 26.97 20.83 28.92
N ASN A 16 26.32 20.08 29.82
CA ASN A 16 25.85 20.60 31.11
C ASN A 16 26.48 19.88 32.32
N LYS A 17 27.72 19.38 32.18
CA LYS A 17 28.49 18.74 33.27
C LYS A 17 28.40 19.52 34.59
N GLY A 18 27.99 18.85 35.67
CA GLY A 18 27.83 19.39 37.02
C GLY A 18 26.42 19.92 37.34
N LYS A 19 25.51 19.99 36.37
CA LYS A 19 24.13 20.46 36.58
C LYS A 19 23.31 19.40 37.32
N LYS A 20 22.61 19.85 38.37
CA LYS A 20 21.74 19.01 39.22
C LYS A 20 20.28 19.13 38.75
N TYR A 21 19.61 17.99 38.59
CA TYR A 21 18.19 17.92 38.24
C TYR A 21 17.44 17.23 39.39
N THR A 22 16.59 17.99 40.08
CA THR A 22 15.76 17.48 41.19
C THR A 22 14.42 17.00 40.65
N LEU A 23 14.18 15.69 40.70
CA LEU A 23 12.93 15.10 40.23
C LEU A 23 11.87 15.22 41.33
N SER A 24 10.73 15.85 41.03
CA SER A 24 9.57 15.92 41.93
C SER A 24 8.43 15.04 41.40
N PRO A 25 7.53 14.52 42.26
CA PRO A 25 6.39 13.73 41.81
C PRO A 25 5.46 14.51 40.87
N ASN A 26 4.96 13.86 39.82
CA ASN A 26 3.92 14.34 38.88
C ASN A 26 4.29 15.49 37.91
N GLN A 27 5.56 15.61 37.52
CA GLN A 27 5.97 16.52 36.44
C GLN A 27 6.86 15.81 35.40
N ASP A 28 6.55 16.02 34.12
CA ASP A 28 7.42 15.65 33.00
C ASP A 28 8.49 16.74 32.80
N TYR A 29 9.76 16.35 32.70
CA TYR A 29 10.88 17.28 32.49
C TYR A 29 11.53 17.02 31.13
N VAL A 30 11.80 18.10 30.38
CA VAL A 30 12.55 18.09 29.11
C VAL A 30 13.85 18.86 29.30
N VAL A 31 14.99 18.24 29.00
CA VAL A 31 16.32 18.84 29.17
C VAL A 31 17.06 18.88 27.84
N GLY A 32 16.93 19.98 27.08
CA GLY A 32 17.75 20.26 25.87
C GLY A 32 16.96 20.57 24.57
N ARG A 33 17.64 21.16 23.56
CA ARG A 33 17.05 21.56 22.26
C ARG A 33 17.30 20.53 21.14
N LYS A 34 16.17 20.06 20.58
CA LYS A 34 15.80 19.51 19.25
C LYS A 34 16.75 18.69 18.36
N ASP A 35 18.08 18.80 18.38
CA ASP A 35 18.91 18.16 17.32
C ASP A 35 20.04 17.24 17.80
N SER A 36 20.22 17.01 19.11
CA SER A 36 21.03 15.90 19.60
C SER A 36 20.78 15.59 21.08
N CYS A 37 20.33 14.35 21.34
CA CYS A 37 20.04 13.76 22.66
C CYS A 37 18.75 14.23 23.36
N ASP A 38 17.66 13.48 23.16
CA ASP A 38 16.46 13.62 23.98
C ASP A 38 16.50 12.67 25.18
N ILE A 39 16.54 13.25 26.39
CA ILE A 39 16.25 12.54 27.64
C ILE A 39 14.85 12.94 28.11
N GLN A 40 13.93 11.97 28.19
CA GLN A 40 12.57 12.15 28.71
C GLN A 40 12.35 11.26 29.93
N VAL A 41 11.76 11.84 30.99
CA VAL A 41 11.32 11.10 32.16
C VAL A 41 9.80 10.99 32.18
N LYS A 42 9.23 9.78 32.21
CA LYS A 42 7.76 9.56 32.23
C LYS A 42 7.36 8.62 33.37
N HIS A 43 6.27 8.95 34.06
CA HIS A 43 5.70 8.08 35.09
C HIS A 43 4.66 7.11 34.48
N THR A 44 4.64 5.85 34.91
CA THR A 44 3.55 4.91 34.62
C THR A 44 2.96 4.40 35.95
N ASP A 45 1.66 4.12 35.99
CA ASP A 45 0.83 3.98 37.21
C ASP A 45 1.17 2.84 38.19
N ARG A 46 2.37 2.27 38.14
CA ARG A 46 2.91 1.37 39.17
C ARG A 46 4.41 1.60 39.35
N ARG A 47 4.78 2.35 40.39
CA ARG A 47 6.12 2.40 41.04
C ARG A 47 7.38 2.51 40.15
N HIS A 48 7.30 3.06 38.93
CA HIS A 48 8.49 3.20 38.08
C HIS A 48 8.52 4.54 37.32
N CYS A 49 9.66 5.23 37.39
CA CYS A 49 10.02 6.33 36.48
C CYS A 49 10.81 5.78 35.29
N ILE A 50 10.43 6.17 34.08
CA ILE A 50 11.11 5.87 32.81
C ILE A 50 12.14 6.97 32.56
N ILE A 51 13.38 6.67 32.14
CA ILE A 51 14.35 7.67 31.67
C ILE A 51 14.84 7.26 30.26
N ARG A 52 14.73 8.15 29.27
CA ARG A 52 15.24 7.94 27.89
C ARG A 52 16.53 8.74 27.68
N GLY A 53 17.42 8.41 26.74
CA GLY A 53 18.65 9.19 26.49
C GLY A 53 19.66 8.60 25.52
N LYS A 54 20.51 9.43 24.90
CA LYS A 54 21.72 9.02 24.14
C LYS A 54 22.97 9.60 24.81
N GLN A 55 23.97 8.73 25.07
CA GLN A 55 25.35 9.05 25.48
C GLN A 55 25.53 10.15 26.56
N THR A 56 25.13 9.88 27.81
CA THR A 56 25.44 10.75 28.96
C THR A 56 25.57 9.92 30.24
N TYR A 57 26.36 10.40 31.20
CA TYR A 57 26.62 9.72 32.49
C TYR A 57 25.91 10.46 33.61
N PHE A 58 25.20 9.73 34.48
CA PHE A 58 24.53 10.31 35.64
C PHE A 58 24.89 9.56 36.91
N LEU A 59 25.12 10.33 37.98
CA LEU A 59 25.19 9.83 39.36
C LEU A 59 23.81 9.99 40.00
N VAL A 60 23.31 8.93 40.65
CA VAL A 60 22.04 8.94 41.39
C VAL A 60 22.33 9.09 42.88
N GLU A 61 21.83 10.17 43.50
CA GLU A 61 21.87 10.40 44.95
C GLU A 61 20.44 10.35 45.53
N ASP A 62 20.28 9.69 46.69
CA ASP A 62 19.07 9.59 47.52
C ASP A 62 17.83 8.92 46.88
N ALA A 63 17.94 7.65 46.48
CA ALA A 63 16.81 6.85 45.98
C ALA A 63 16.33 5.79 47.00
N GLU A 64 15.09 5.88 47.49
CA GLU A 64 14.50 4.92 48.46
C GLU A 64 13.50 3.90 47.87
N SER A 65 13.35 3.78 46.53
CA SER A 65 12.64 2.62 45.93
C SER A 65 12.87 2.45 44.41
N THR A 66 12.53 1.25 43.91
CA THR A 66 12.83 0.68 42.58
C THR A 66 12.59 1.59 41.39
N CYS A 67 13.63 1.87 40.60
CA CYS A 67 13.53 2.49 39.28
C CYS A 67 14.04 1.52 38.21
N GLY A 68 13.30 1.38 37.10
CA GLY A 68 13.68 0.56 35.94
C GLY A 68 14.08 1.42 34.75
N VAL A 69 15.19 1.09 34.08
CA VAL A 69 15.70 1.84 32.93
C VAL A 69 15.36 1.12 31.62
N TYR A 70 14.76 1.85 30.68
CA TYR A 70 14.30 1.33 29.38
C TYR A 70 14.94 2.11 28.23
N VAL A 71 15.45 1.38 27.22
CA VAL A 71 15.99 1.97 25.98
C VAL A 71 15.25 1.34 24.79
N ASN A 72 14.63 2.16 23.94
CA ASN A 72 13.87 1.74 22.74
C ASN A 72 12.81 0.64 23.02
N ASN A 73 11.99 0.81 24.07
CA ASN A 73 10.89 -0.10 24.44
C ASN A 73 11.30 -1.56 24.76
N ARG A 74 12.59 -1.85 25.01
CA ARG A 74 13.05 -3.13 25.58
C ARG A 74 13.55 -2.89 27.01
N THR A 75 13.16 -3.75 27.95
CA THR A 75 13.68 -3.76 29.32
C THR A 75 15.18 -4.09 29.26
N VAL A 76 16.05 -3.19 29.73
CA VAL A 76 17.50 -3.44 29.68
C VAL A 76 18.03 -3.97 31.02
N ILE A 77 17.47 -3.52 32.16
CA ILE A 77 17.86 -4.00 33.50
C ILE A 77 16.64 -3.96 34.43
N SER A 78 16.39 -5.05 35.17
CA SER A 78 15.54 -5.07 36.37
C SER A 78 16.42 -5.27 37.60
N LYS A 79 16.97 -4.19 38.16
CA LYS A 79 17.75 -4.24 39.41
C LYS A 79 17.50 -2.98 40.24
N VAL A 80 17.52 -3.15 41.56
CA VAL A 80 17.43 -2.07 42.54
C VAL A 80 18.69 -1.20 42.37
N LEU A 81 18.51 0.10 42.15
CA LEU A 81 19.60 1.09 42.15
C LEU A 81 19.71 1.70 43.54
N GLU A 82 20.92 1.79 44.08
CA GLU A 82 21.22 2.38 45.39
C GLU A 82 21.99 3.69 45.23
N SER A 83 21.98 4.52 46.29
CA SER A 83 22.72 5.79 46.30
C SER A 83 24.21 5.55 46.05
N GLY A 84 24.76 6.19 45.01
CA GLY A 84 26.16 6.00 44.57
C GLY A 84 26.35 5.17 43.30
N ASP A 85 25.29 4.62 42.71
CA ASP A 85 25.36 3.90 41.43
C ASP A 85 25.66 4.85 40.25
N ILE A 86 26.54 4.40 39.35
CA ILE A 86 26.87 5.10 38.10
C ILE A 86 26.19 4.37 36.92
N VAL A 87 25.26 5.05 36.25
CA VAL A 87 24.55 4.48 35.08
C VAL A 87 25.18 4.99 33.79
N LYS A 88 25.66 4.06 32.93
CA LYS A 88 26.26 4.37 31.62
C LYS A 88 25.28 4.05 30.49
N PHE A 89 24.84 5.07 29.76
CA PHE A 89 24.09 4.88 28.51
C PHE A 89 25.06 4.76 27.33
N ALA A 90 25.38 3.53 26.95
CA ALA A 90 26.05 3.23 25.68
C ALA A 90 24.99 2.81 24.64
N GLN A 91 25.23 3.11 23.35
CA GLN A 91 24.49 2.48 22.26
C GLN A 91 24.55 0.96 22.43
N THR A 92 23.39 0.35 22.76
CA THR A 92 23.06 -1.06 22.51
C THR A 92 24.22 -2.08 22.57
N LYS A 93 24.70 -2.45 23.77
CA LYS A 93 25.08 -3.84 24.16
C LYS A 93 25.65 -3.93 25.59
N MET A 94 25.31 -5.01 26.29
CA MET A 94 26.14 -5.60 27.35
C MET A 94 27.36 -6.29 26.72
N LEU A 95 28.54 -6.05 27.28
CA LEU A 95 29.74 -6.85 27.08
C LEU A 95 29.77 -7.95 28.16
N PHE A 96 29.95 -9.20 27.75
CA PHE A 96 30.95 -10.03 28.44
C PHE A 96 32.29 -9.64 27.81
N GLU A 97 33.07 -8.81 28.51
CA GLU A 97 34.51 -8.74 28.27
C GLU A 97 35.13 -10.00 28.86
N GLU A 98 35.23 -11.06 28.06
CA GLU A 98 36.49 -11.79 28.08
C GLU A 98 37.43 -11.00 27.17
N GLN A 99 38.52 -10.54 27.76
CA GLN A 99 39.57 -9.76 27.12
C GLN A 99 39.89 -10.31 25.72
N TYR A 100 39.54 -9.56 24.69
CA TYR A 100 40.28 -9.63 23.45
C TYR A 100 40.60 -8.22 23.00
N SER A 101 41.75 -7.79 23.51
CA SER A 101 42.68 -6.82 22.93
C SER A 101 42.48 -6.61 21.44
N SER A 102 42.60 -5.35 21.02
CA SER A 102 42.97 -4.95 19.67
C SER A 102 44.07 -5.88 19.14
N ASP A 103 43.78 -6.63 18.08
CA ASP A 103 44.77 -7.22 17.20
C ASP A 103 44.10 -7.72 15.91
N GLU A 104 44.78 -7.45 14.81
CA GLU A 104 44.50 -7.90 13.46
C GLU A 104 44.48 -9.45 13.38
N GLY A 105 43.51 -10.04 12.68
CA GLY A 105 43.54 -11.45 12.26
C GLY A 105 43.16 -12.51 13.32
N LYS A 106 41.93 -12.47 13.85
CA LYS A 106 41.45 -13.52 14.77
C LYS A 106 41.14 -14.82 14.02
N LYS A 107 41.70 -15.94 14.47
CA LYS A 107 41.28 -17.30 14.06
C LYS A 107 40.38 -17.91 15.11
N VAL A 108 39.21 -18.42 14.71
CA VAL A 108 38.22 -19.07 15.57
C VAL A 108 37.97 -20.48 15.05
N LYS A 109 38.15 -21.50 15.89
CA LYS A 109 38.06 -22.91 15.49
C LYS A 109 37.06 -23.70 16.32
N GLY A 110 36.20 -24.47 15.67
CA GLY A 110 35.31 -25.47 16.30
C GLY A 110 34.23 -24.91 17.25
N LYS A 111 33.91 -23.62 17.17
CA LYS A 111 32.96 -22.97 18.10
C LYS A 111 31.55 -22.88 17.52
N THR A 112 30.57 -22.81 18.41
CA THR A 112 29.20 -22.39 18.12
C THR A 112 29.08 -20.87 18.29
N LEU A 113 28.52 -20.18 17.32
CA LEU A 113 28.51 -18.71 17.25
C LEU A 113 27.13 -18.18 16.82
N GLU A 114 26.75 -17.02 17.36
CA GLU A 114 25.49 -16.33 17.03
C GLU A 114 25.69 -15.01 16.26
N ALA A 115 26.95 -14.70 15.92
CA ALA A 115 27.31 -13.49 15.19
C ALA A 115 28.56 -13.72 14.33
N ILE A 116 28.68 -12.91 13.27
CA ILE A 116 29.88 -12.80 12.43
C ILE A 116 30.67 -11.58 12.91
N VAL A 117 31.99 -11.73 13.00
CA VAL A 117 32.94 -10.68 13.37
C VAL A 117 33.86 -10.46 12.18
N ASN A 118 33.97 -9.20 11.74
CA ASN A 118 34.83 -8.83 10.61
C ASN A 118 36.31 -9.17 10.87
N GLY A 119 37.08 -9.42 9.82
CA GLY A 119 38.51 -9.71 9.88
C GLY A 119 38.85 -11.05 10.55
N THR A 120 37.90 -12.00 10.59
CA THR A 120 38.04 -13.25 11.33
C THR A 120 38.10 -14.46 10.40
N GLU A 121 39.06 -15.36 10.64
CA GLU A 121 39.11 -16.69 10.01
C GLU A 121 38.39 -17.71 10.88
N TYR A 122 37.34 -18.32 10.37
CA TYR A 122 36.57 -19.38 11.01
C TYR A 122 36.92 -20.75 10.41
N ASP A 123 37.25 -21.74 11.24
CA ASP A 123 37.51 -23.13 10.83
C ASP A 123 36.63 -24.10 11.63
N GLY A 124 35.76 -24.87 10.97
CA GLY A 124 34.92 -25.88 11.62
C GLY A 124 33.86 -25.31 12.58
N CYS A 125 33.46 -24.05 12.45
CA CYS A 125 32.49 -23.40 13.34
C CYS A 125 31.03 -23.68 12.93
N ALA A 126 30.11 -23.62 13.90
CA ALA A 126 28.67 -23.72 13.68
C ALA A 126 27.98 -22.39 13.99
N PHE A 127 27.21 -21.86 13.05
CA PHE A 127 26.53 -20.56 13.18
C PHE A 127 25.01 -20.74 13.38
N TYR A 128 24.50 -20.11 14.44
CA TYR A 128 23.08 -19.97 14.78
C TYR A 128 22.73 -18.48 14.83
N LEU A 129 22.60 -17.89 13.65
CA LEU A 129 22.31 -16.48 13.45
C LEU A 129 20.82 -16.18 13.69
N GLU A 130 20.55 -14.99 14.17
CA GLU A 130 19.19 -14.44 14.29
C GLU A 130 18.53 -14.37 12.90
N GLU A 131 17.34 -14.96 12.77
CA GLU A 131 16.56 -14.98 11.53
C GLU A 131 16.17 -13.55 11.10
N LYS A 132 16.10 -13.30 9.78
CA LYS A 132 15.78 -11.99 9.16
C LYS A 132 16.76 -10.84 9.45
N LYS A 133 17.80 -11.06 10.26
CA LYS A 133 18.85 -10.06 10.48
C LYS A 133 19.86 -10.07 9.35
N GLY A 134 20.18 -8.88 8.85
CA GLY A 134 21.30 -8.68 7.93
C GLY A 134 22.62 -8.55 8.67
N TYR A 135 23.64 -9.21 8.16
CA TYR A 135 25.01 -9.18 8.70
C TYR A 135 25.95 -8.52 7.70
N THR A 136 26.99 -7.86 8.23
CA THR A 136 28.13 -7.39 7.44
C THR A 136 29.26 -8.39 7.61
N ALA A 137 29.90 -8.78 6.52
CA ALA A 137 31.09 -9.63 6.53
C ALA A 137 32.20 -8.96 5.71
N VAL A 138 33.26 -8.53 6.40
CA VAL A 138 34.43 -7.88 5.78
C VAL A 138 35.69 -8.62 6.19
N GLU A 139 36.50 -9.05 5.22
CA GLU A 139 37.75 -9.80 5.40
C GLU A 139 37.57 -11.08 6.25
N CYS A 140 36.44 -11.79 6.06
CA CYS A 140 36.14 -13.03 6.77
C CYS A 140 36.44 -14.28 5.92
N HIS A 141 37.14 -15.26 6.49
CA HIS A 141 37.42 -16.54 5.84
C HIS A 141 36.70 -17.68 6.56
N PHE A 142 35.69 -18.30 5.96
CA PHE A 142 34.97 -19.43 6.52
C PHE A 142 35.44 -20.73 5.87
N THR A 143 35.98 -21.65 6.66
CA THR A 143 36.46 -22.97 6.23
C THR A 143 35.74 -24.05 7.03
N ASN A 144 35.19 -25.07 6.37
CA ASN A 144 34.50 -26.20 7.02
C ASN A 144 33.35 -25.78 7.98
N CYS A 145 32.78 -24.59 7.81
CA CYS A 145 31.76 -24.06 8.72
C CYS A 145 30.36 -24.54 8.36
N SER A 146 29.45 -24.58 9.33
CA SER A 146 28.04 -24.91 9.12
C SER A 146 27.12 -23.79 9.58
N PHE A 147 26.28 -23.27 8.68
CA PHE A 147 25.24 -22.29 8.98
C PHE A 147 23.93 -23.05 9.19
N ARG A 148 23.47 -23.11 10.45
CA ARG A 148 22.28 -23.87 10.88
C ARG A 148 20.99 -23.05 10.79
N SER A 149 21.12 -21.74 10.80
CA SER A 149 20.06 -20.75 10.52
C SER A 149 20.25 -20.14 9.13
N SER A 150 19.28 -19.32 8.70
CA SER A 150 19.43 -18.52 7.48
C SER A 150 20.56 -17.50 7.66
N LEU A 151 21.36 -17.29 6.62
CA LEU A 151 22.39 -16.26 6.55
C LEU A 151 21.94 -15.18 5.58
N THR A 152 21.79 -13.94 6.04
CA THR A 152 21.61 -12.77 5.17
C THR A 152 22.81 -11.85 5.29
N LEU A 153 23.52 -11.63 4.19
CA LEU A 153 24.60 -10.65 4.12
C LEU A 153 24.08 -9.38 3.46
N ASN A 154 24.23 -8.25 4.15
CA ASN A 154 23.92 -6.93 3.62
C ASN A 154 25.15 -6.23 3.02
N GLU A 155 26.35 -6.68 3.39
CA GLU A 155 27.61 -6.17 2.88
C GLU A 155 28.62 -7.33 2.89
N ILE A 156 29.36 -7.50 1.79
CA ILE A 156 30.41 -8.52 1.65
C ILE A 156 31.65 -7.96 0.95
N LYS A 157 32.83 -8.12 1.58
CA LYS A 157 34.10 -7.67 1.02
C LYS A 157 35.27 -8.52 1.53
N GLY A 158 36.13 -9.02 0.66
CA GLY A 158 37.31 -9.80 1.05
C GLY A 158 36.94 -11.15 1.67
N CYS A 159 35.75 -11.69 1.39
CA CYS A 159 35.23 -12.87 2.08
C CYS A 159 35.38 -14.15 1.26
N LYS A 160 35.70 -15.26 1.94
CA LYS A 160 35.82 -16.59 1.31
C LYS A 160 35.01 -17.62 2.08
N PHE A 161 34.29 -18.47 1.36
CA PHE A 161 33.57 -19.61 1.90
C PHE A 161 34.13 -20.88 1.26
N SER A 162 34.78 -21.73 2.05
CA SER A 162 35.40 -22.98 1.61
C SER A 162 34.80 -24.15 2.37
N ASN A 163 34.20 -25.10 1.64
CA ASN A 163 33.54 -26.27 2.21
C ASN A 163 32.54 -25.93 3.34
N CYS A 164 31.74 -24.89 3.13
CA CYS A 164 30.73 -24.48 4.11
C CYS A 164 29.35 -25.05 3.76
N GLY A 165 28.61 -25.53 4.76
CA GLY A 165 27.25 -26.04 4.61
C GLY A 165 26.20 -25.03 5.07
N PHE A 166 25.11 -24.91 4.32
CA PHE A 166 23.98 -24.02 4.64
C PHE A 166 22.72 -24.87 4.80
N SER A 167 22.16 -24.91 6.01
CA SER A 167 20.97 -25.73 6.32
C SER A 167 19.65 -25.04 5.94
N LYS A 168 19.70 -23.71 5.70
CA LYS A 168 18.58 -22.85 5.30
C LYS A 168 19.06 -21.88 4.22
N GLU A 169 18.28 -20.82 3.97
CA GLU A 169 18.58 -19.79 2.98
C GLU A 169 19.95 -19.13 3.22
N PHE A 170 20.71 -19.01 2.14
CA PHE A 170 21.82 -18.07 2.05
C PHE A 170 21.42 -16.94 1.10
N ARG A 171 21.32 -15.73 1.66
CA ARG A 171 20.85 -14.51 1.01
C ARG A 171 21.97 -13.47 0.97
N LEU A 172 22.17 -12.88 -0.18
CA LEU A 172 22.96 -11.66 -0.35
C LEU A 172 22.02 -10.54 -0.79
N ARG A 173 21.93 -9.48 0.02
CA ARG A 173 21.13 -8.29 -0.27
C ARG A 173 22.03 -7.08 -0.31
N LEU A 174 22.28 -6.54 -1.49
CA LEU A 174 23.05 -5.33 -1.67
C LEU A 174 22.10 -4.22 -2.14
N SER A 175 22.18 -3.05 -1.51
CA SER A 175 21.40 -1.87 -1.88
C SER A 175 22.20 -0.59 -1.66
N ASN A 176 21.78 0.54 -2.23
CA ASN A 176 22.37 1.86 -1.98
C ASN A 176 23.84 2.04 -2.42
N LYS A 177 24.11 1.99 -3.73
CA LYS A 177 25.41 2.30 -4.38
C LYS A 177 26.61 1.46 -3.94
N GLU A 178 26.41 0.38 -3.19
CA GLU A 178 27.47 -0.59 -2.92
C GLU A 178 27.92 -1.22 -4.24
N LYS A 179 29.22 -1.17 -4.53
CA LYS A 179 29.75 -1.85 -5.71
C LYS A 179 29.68 -3.34 -5.45
N ILE A 180 29.01 -4.09 -6.33
CA ILE A 180 29.08 -5.54 -6.32
C ILE A 180 30.53 -5.97 -6.52
N SER A 181 31.09 -6.65 -5.52
CA SER A 181 32.44 -7.19 -5.60
C SER A 181 32.41 -8.45 -6.47
N GLY A 182 33.51 -8.73 -7.19
CA GLY A 182 33.62 -9.96 -7.98
C GLY A 182 33.52 -11.25 -7.15
N GLU A 183 33.58 -11.14 -5.83
CA GLU A 183 33.42 -12.25 -4.88
C GLU A 183 31.97 -12.70 -4.74
N ALA A 184 31.00 -11.79 -4.92
CA ALA A 184 29.58 -12.13 -4.86
C ALA A 184 29.21 -13.24 -5.85
N TRP A 185 29.80 -13.19 -7.05
CA TRP A 185 29.59 -14.18 -8.12
C TRP A 185 30.24 -15.54 -7.85
N LYS A 186 31.07 -15.66 -6.79
CA LYS A 186 31.71 -16.91 -6.37
C LYS A 186 30.94 -17.63 -5.25
N LEU A 187 29.86 -17.04 -4.75
CA LEU A 187 29.05 -17.59 -3.67
C LEU A 187 28.06 -18.64 -4.20
N ILE A 188 28.58 -19.77 -4.68
CA ILE A 188 27.81 -20.83 -5.35
C ILE A 188 26.66 -21.44 -4.53
N ASN A 189 26.66 -21.22 -3.21
CA ASN A 189 25.62 -21.68 -2.29
C ASN A 189 24.49 -20.67 -2.09
N LEU A 190 24.53 -19.51 -2.74
CA LEU A 190 23.44 -18.54 -2.66
C LEU A 190 22.14 -19.15 -3.16
N THR A 191 21.09 -18.87 -2.39
CA THR A 191 19.70 -19.20 -2.74
C THR A 191 18.91 -17.95 -3.12
N HIS A 192 19.28 -16.81 -2.54
CA HIS A 192 18.64 -15.51 -2.77
C HIS A 192 19.71 -14.47 -3.09
N LEU A 193 19.56 -13.76 -4.20
CA LEU A 193 20.42 -12.65 -4.59
C LEU A 193 19.55 -11.45 -4.91
N GLU A 194 19.66 -10.40 -4.09
CA GLU A 194 18.86 -9.17 -4.20
C GLU A 194 19.82 -8.00 -4.45
N LEU A 195 19.75 -7.40 -5.64
CA LEU A 195 20.69 -6.38 -6.15
C LEU A 195 19.96 -5.11 -6.60
N CYS A 196 18.99 -4.65 -5.82
CA CYS A 196 18.14 -3.50 -6.17
C CYS A 196 18.87 -2.16 -5.99
N TYR A 197 18.56 -1.16 -6.81
CA TYR A 197 19.08 0.22 -6.68
C TYR A 197 20.62 0.34 -6.76
N LEU A 198 21.28 -0.53 -7.52
CA LEU A 198 22.75 -0.56 -7.65
C LEU A 198 23.28 0.15 -8.90
N GLN A 199 22.40 0.63 -9.78
CA GLN A 199 22.77 1.26 -11.06
C GLN A 199 23.54 0.32 -11.99
N LEU A 200 23.28 -0.99 -11.90
CA LEU A 200 23.91 -1.99 -12.77
C LEU A 200 23.49 -1.74 -14.22
N THR A 201 24.46 -1.64 -15.13
CA THR A 201 24.20 -1.51 -16.58
C THR A 201 24.25 -2.84 -17.32
N ALA A 202 24.92 -3.84 -16.75
CA ALA A 202 25.00 -5.20 -17.27
C ALA A 202 25.21 -6.20 -16.12
N LEU A 203 24.88 -7.46 -16.38
CA LEU A 203 25.25 -8.58 -15.52
C LEU A 203 26.42 -9.35 -16.13
N PRO A 204 27.36 -9.83 -15.30
CA PRO A 204 28.46 -10.67 -15.78
C PRO A 204 27.99 -12.11 -16.03
N ASN A 205 28.63 -12.81 -16.97
CA ASN A 205 28.33 -14.21 -17.34
C ASN A 205 28.47 -15.16 -16.13
N GLU A 206 29.27 -14.80 -15.14
CA GLU A 206 29.46 -15.53 -13.88
C GLU A 206 28.16 -15.74 -13.10
N ILE A 207 27.08 -14.99 -13.37
CA ILE A 207 25.75 -15.27 -12.80
C ILE A 207 25.35 -16.74 -12.97
N GLY A 208 25.69 -17.37 -14.11
CA GLY A 208 25.36 -18.77 -14.39
C GLY A 208 26.03 -19.78 -13.44
N GLN A 209 27.03 -19.36 -12.66
CA GLN A 209 27.68 -20.20 -11.65
C GLN A 209 26.82 -20.36 -10.38
N LEU A 210 25.88 -19.45 -10.13
CA LEU A 210 25.04 -19.42 -8.93
C LEU A 210 23.83 -20.36 -9.04
N LYS A 211 24.10 -21.64 -9.36
CA LYS A 211 23.08 -22.64 -9.73
C LYS A 211 22.06 -22.99 -8.63
N ASN A 212 22.35 -22.63 -7.37
CA ASN A 212 21.45 -22.85 -6.23
C ASN A 212 20.45 -21.71 -6.04
N LEU A 213 20.51 -20.64 -6.85
CA LEU A 213 19.56 -19.54 -6.76
C LEU A 213 18.13 -20.02 -7.03
N THR A 214 17.24 -19.67 -6.11
CA THR A 214 15.78 -19.82 -6.20
C THR A 214 15.11 -18.46 -6.38
N HIS A 215 15.75 -17.39 -5.93
CA HIS A 215 15.25 -16.02 -6.02
C HIS A 215 16.36 -15.07 -6.50
N LEU A 216 16.07 -14.31 -7.56
CA LEU A 216 16.96 -13.30 -8.12
C LEU A 216 16.17 -12.01 -8.32
N ASP A 217 16.56 -10.97 -7.59
CA ASP A 217 15.99 -9.63 -7.72
C ASP A 217 17.04 -8.67 -8.26
N LEU A 218 16.76 -8.14 -9.45
CA LEU A 218 17.59 -7.19 -10.19
C LEU A 218 16.82 -5.90 -10.49
N SER A 219 15.70 -5.70 -9.81
CA SER A 219 14.85 -4.53 -10.04
C SER A 219 15.58 -3.21 -9.79
N GLU A 220 15.08 -2.13 -10.38
CA GLU A 220 15.54 -0.76 -10.10
C GLU A 220 17.03 -0.55 -10.43
N ASN A 221 17.42 -1.01 -11.63
CA ASN A 221 18.76 -0.88 -12.18
C ASN A 221 18.71 -0.21 -13.56
N LYS A 222 19.78 -0.35 -14.35
CA LYS A 222 19.93 0.21 -15.70
C LYS A 222 20.33 -0.88 -16.69
N LEU A 223 19.93 -2.12 -16.44
CA LEU A 223 20.29 -3.26 -17.28
C LEU A 223 19.69 -3.07 -18.67
N THR A 224 20.51 -3.14 -19.72
CA THR A 224 20.05 -3.07 -21.11
C THR A 224 19.84 -4.46 -21.73
N GLU A 225 20.51 -5.48 -21.19
CA GLU A 225 20.43 -6.87 -21.63
C GLU A 225 20.65 -7.84 -20.45
N LEU A 226 20.28 -9.10 -20.65
CA LEU A 226 20.65 -10.21 -19.77
C LEU A 226 21.61 -11.16 -20.50
N PRO A 227 22.67 -11.65 -19.83
CA PRO A 227 23.56 -12.65 -20.41
C PRO A 227 22.83 -13.98 -20.62
N THR A 228 23.20 -14.74 -21.65
CA THR A 228 22.60 -16.05 -21.96
C THR A 228 22.79 -17.06 -20.83
N GLU A 229 23.83 -16.89 -20.00
CA GLU A 229 24.10 -17.67 -18.81
C GLU A 229 22.98 -17.61 -17.76
N ILE A 230 22.04 -16.65 -17.85
CA ILE A 230 20.84 -16.65 -17.00
C ILE A 230 20.08 -17.98 -17.09
N GLY A 231 20.07 -18.61 -18.28
CA GLY A 231 19.43 -19.90 -18.50
C GLY A 231 20.03 -21.04 -17.67
N GLN A 232 21.22 -20.87 -17.08
CA GLN A 232 21.86 -21.88 -16.23
C GLN A 232 21.26 -21.96 -14.82
N LEU A 233 20.47 -20.98 -14.40
CA LEU A 233 19.83 -20.92 -13.07
C LEU A 233 18.61 -21.86 -12.96
N LYS A 234 18.82 -23.17 -13.12
CA LYS A 234 17.73 -24.16 -13.23
C LYS A 234 16.83 -24.27 -12.00
N ASN A 235 17.29 -23.81 -10.83
CA ASN A 235 16.52 -23.82 -9.58
C ASN A 235 15.72 -22.53 -9.36
N LEU A 236 15.83 -21.55 -10.27
CA LEU A 236 15.19 -20.25 -10.11
C LEU A 236 13.68 -20.40 -10.16
N THR A 237 13.01 -19.86 -9.13
CA THR A 237 11.55 -19.84 -8.98
C THR A 237 10.99 -18.43 -9.14
N THR A 238 11.78 -17.41 -8.79
CA THR A 238 11.37 -16.02 -8.85
C THR A 238 12.47 -15.18 -9.49
N LEU A 239 12.09 -14.39 -10.49
CA LEU A 239 12.96 -13.45 -11.18
C LEU A 239 12.28 -12.08 -11.27
N HIS A 240 12.86 -11.07 -10.62
CA HIS A 240 12.41 -9.69 -10.72
C HIS A 240 13.40 -8.89 -11.57
N LEU A 241 12.89 -8.26 -12.63
CA LEU A 241 13.66 -7.43 -13.57
C LEU A 241 13.03 -6.04 -13.73
N ASN A 242 12.07 -5.69 -12.87
CA ASN A 242 11.29 -4.47 -12.95
C ASN A 242 12.16 -3.21 -12.95
N THR A 243 11.74 -2.16 -13.65
CA THR A 243 12.40 -0.86 -13.65
C THR A 243 13.87 -0.96 -14.07
N ASN A 244 14.07 -1.42 -15.31
CA ASN A 244 15.37 -1.52 -15.98
C ASN A 244 15.27 -0.86 -17.38
N GLN A 245 16.22 -1.15 -18.26
CA GLN A 245 16.27 -0.63 -19.63
C GLN A 245 16.37 -1.78 -20.64
N LEU A 246 15.84 -2.96 -20.31
CA LEU A 246 15.97 -4.16 -21.13
C LEU A 246 15.24 -3.95 -22.45
N THR A 247 15.93 -4.15 -23.58
CA THR A 247 15.33 -4.07 -24.92
C THR A 247 14.87 -5.43 -25.43
N GLU A 248 15.49 -6.51 -24.97
CA GLU A 248 15.13 -7.89 -25.28
C GLU A 248 15.40 -8.83 -24.09
N LEU A 249 14.78 -10.01 -24.13
CA LEU A 249 15.15 -11.13 -23.26
C LEU A 249 15.85 -12.22 -24.09
N PRO A 250 16.93 -12.84 -23.57
CA PRO A 250 17.59 -13.94 -24.25
C PRO A 250 16.66 -15.16 -24.34
N THR A 251 16.74 -15.93 -25.43
CA THR A 251 15.93 -17.16 -25.63
C THR A 251 16.14 -18.19 -24.51
N GLU A 252 17.30 -18.13 -23.84
CA GLU A 252 17.68 -18.94 -22.69
C GLU A 252 16.76 -18.76 -21.48
N ILE A 253 15.96 -17.68 -21.43
CA ILE A 253 14.92 -17.50 -20.41
C ILE A 253 13.99 -18.71 -20.34
N GLY A 254 13.65 -19.31 -21.49
CA GLY A 254 12.80 -20.50 -21.57
C GLY A 254 13.40 -21.73 -20.89
N GLN A 255 14.68 -21.72 -20.55
CA GLN A 255 15.34 -22.82 -19.86
C GLN A 255 15.11 -22.82 -18.33
N LEU A 256 14.50 -21.76 -17.76
CA LEU A 256 14.20 -21.63 -16.33
C LEU A 256 12.93 -22.44 -15.96
N LYS A 257 12.99 -23.77 -16.10
CA LYS A 257 11.81 -24.66 -15.97
C LYS A 257 11.13 -24.68 -14.60
N ASN A 258 11.77 -24.12 -13.57
CA ASN A 258 11.21 -24.00 -12.22
C ASN A 258 10.61 -22.63 -11.93
N LEU A 259 10.65 -21.69 -12.87
CA LEU A 259 10.19 -20.33 -12.66
C LEU A 259 8.66 -20.32 -12.46
N THR A 260 8.23 -19.73 -11.35
CA THR A 260 6.82 -19.55 -10.97
C THR A 260 6.40 -18.09 -11.07
N THR A 261 7.34 -17.15 -10.95
CA THR A 261 7.10 -15.71 -10.95
C THR A 261 8.15 -14.99 -11.78
N LEU A 262 7.67 -14.22 -12.76
CA LEU A 262 8.49 -13.39 -13.63
C LEU A 262 7.90 -11.98 -13.68
N TYR A 263 8.66 -11.00 -13.22
CA TYR A 263 8.28 -9.58 -13.30
C TYR A 263 9.27 -8.84 -14.20
N LEU A 264 8.71 -8.14 -15.20
CA LEU A 264 9.43 -7.47 -16.29
C LEU A 264 8.98 -6.01 -16.45
N ASP A 265 8.31 -5.47 -15.45
CA ASP A 265 7.61 -4.19 -15.49
C ASP A 265 8.58 -3.04 -15.78
N ILE A 266 8.13 -2.01 -16.49
CA ILE A 266 8.87 -0.77 -16.73
C ILE A 266 10.27 -1.07 -17.31
N ASN A 267 10.28 -1.60 -18.53
CA ASN A 267 11.47 -1.85 -19.34
C ASN A 267 11.29 -1.22 -20.74
N GLN A 268 12.07 -1.65 -21.72
CA GLN A 268 11.98 -1.22 -23.12
C GLN A 268 11.73 -2.43 -24.04
N LEU A 269 11.09 -3.47 -23.52
CA LEU A 269 10.88 -4.71 -24.25
C LEU A 269 9.80 -4.50 -25.31
N THR A 270 10.15 -4.80 -26.57
CA THR A 270 9.20 -4.73 -27.70
C THR A 270 8.55 -6.08 -28.01
N GLU A 271 9.09 -7.18 -27.48
CA GLU A 271 8.52 -8.52 -27.59
C GLU A 271 9.02 -9.42 -26.45
N LEU A 272 8.29 -10.51 -26.22
CA LEU A 272 8.79 -11.65 -25.46
C LEU A 272 9.30 -12.72 -26.45
N PRO A 273 10.42 -13.42 -26.17
CA PRO A 273 10.81 -14.55 -27.00
C PRO A 273 9.79 -15.68 -26.84
N LYS A 274 9.49 -16.41 -27.93
CA LYS A 274 8.57 -17.57 -27.92
C LYS A 274 8.95 -18.62 -26.88
N GLU A 275 10.24 -18.70 -26.54
CA GLU A 275 10.78 -19.59 -25.51
C GLU A 275 10.21 -19.31 -24.11
N THR A 276 9.66 -18.11 -23.85
CA THR A 276 8.93 -17.78 -22.62
C THR A 276 7.73 -18.72 -22.41
N GLY A 277 7.08 -19.18 -23.48
CA GLY A 277 6.02 -20.19 -23.41
C GLY A 277 6.50 -21.56 -22.90
N GLN A 278 7.82 -21.78 -22.78
CA GLN A 278 8.35 -23.02 -22.20
C GLN A 278 8.45 -23.00 -20.66
N LEU A 279 8.06 -21.91 -20.00
CA LEU A 279 8.04 -21.75 -18.55
C LEU A 279 6.81 -22.43 -17.93
N GLN A 280 6.71 -23.74 -18.08
CA GLN A 280 5.51 -24.53 -17.78
C GLN A 280 5.12 -24.64 -16.29
N LYS A 281 5.81 -23.93 -15.39
CA LYS A 281 5.42 -23.74 -13.97
C LYS A 281 5.06 -22.29 -13.63
N LEU A 282 5.08 -21.40 -14.62
CA LEU A 282 4.82 -19.98 -14.40
C LEU A 282 3.38 -19.79 -13.94
N THR A 283 3.23 -19.10 -12.82
CA THR A 283 1.93 -18.79 -12.19
C THR A 283 1.63 -17.29 -12.24
N LYS A 284 2.67 -16.46 -12.29
CA LYS A 284 2.56 -15.00 -12.36
C LYS A 284 3.53 -14.46 -13.40
N LEU A 285 2.99 -13.70 -14.35
CA LEU A 285 3.73 -12.93 -15.34
C LEU A 285 3.25 -11.47 -15.26
N SER A 286 4.16 -10.56 -14.97
CA SER A 286 3.92 -9.12 -15.03
C SER A 286 4.83 -8.51 -16.09
N PHE A 287 4.22 -7.78 -17.02
CA PHE A 287 4.85 -7.17 -18.18
C PHE A 287 4.42 -5.72 -18.36
N VAL A 288 4.18 -5.01 -17.25
CA VAL A 288 3.61 -3.67 -17.24
C VAL A 288 4.55 -2.66 -17.88
N GLY A 289 4.06 -1.67 -18.61
CA GLY A 289 4.89 -0.52 -19.00
C GLY A 289 6.03 -0.88 -19.96
N ASN A 290 5.76 -1.76 -20.91
CA ASN A 290 6.64 -2.11 -22.01
C ASN A 290 6.02 -1.66 -23.35
N PHE A 291 6.52 -2.17 -24.48
CA PHE A 291 6.04 -1.77 -25.81
C PHE A 291 5.77 -2.97 -26.74
N PRO A 292 5.13 -4.07 -26.29
CA PRO A 292 4.76 -5.15 -27.18
C PRO A 292 3.62 -4.71 -28.12
N ALA A 293 3.77 -5.01 -29.41
CA ALA A 293 2.64 -4.95 -30.34
C ALA A 293 1.69 -6.14 -30.12
N GLU A 294 2.25 -7.31 -29.84
CA GLU A 294 1.54 -8.55 -29.54
C GLU A 294 2.34 -9.42 -28.58
N LEU A 295 1.68 -10.38 -27.93
CA LEU A 295 2.36 -11.47 -27.21
C LEU A 295 2.59 -12.67 -28.14
N PRO A 296 3.73 -13.38 -28.03
CA PRO A 296 3.92 -14.61 -28.79
C PRO A 296 2.90 -15.66 -28.34
N LYS A 297 2.28 -16.35 -29.31
CA LYS A 297 1.20 -17.32 -29.08
C LYS A 297 1.53 -18.43 -28.07
N GLU A 298 2.81 -18.73 -27.88
CA GLU A 298 3.28 -19.71 -26.92
C GLU A 298 3.01 -19.31 -25.46
N ILE A 299 2.83 -18.02 -25.15
CA ILE A 299 2.45 -17.54 -23.79
C ILE A 299 1.08 -18.10 -23.37
N TYR A 300 0.14 -18.21 -24.30
CA TYR A 300 -1.19 -18.74 -24.03
C TYR A 300 -1.19 -20.25 -23.71
N GLN A 301 -0.04 -20.93 -23.86
CA GLN A 301 0.15 -22.34 -23.49
C GLN A 301 0.63 -22.50 -22.03
N LEU A 302 0.79 -21.42 -21.28
CA LEU A 302 1.22 -21.44 -19.88
C LEU A 302 0.06 -21.86 -18.96
N LYS A 303 -0.17 -23.17 -18.89
CA LYS A 303 -1.37 -23.77 -18.25
C LYS A 303 -1.57 -23.42 -16.78
N TYR A 304 -0.53 -23.09 -16.03
CA TYR A 304 -0.65 -22.77 -14.61
C TYR A 304 -0.66 -21.26 -14.33
N LEU A 305 -0.73 -20.43 -15.37
CA LEU A 305 -0.77 -18.99 -15.21
C LEU A 305 -2.07 -18.59 -14.51
N THR A 306 -1.93 -17.91 -13.38
CA THR A 306 -3.05 -17.45 -12.53
C THR A 306 -3.15 -15.93 -12.52
N HIS A 307 -2.05 -15.23 -12.76
CA HIS A 307 -1.97 -13.77 -12.82
C HIS A 307 -1.20 -13.38 -14.08
N LEU A 308 -1.82 -12.58 -14.93
CA LEU A 308 -1.24 -12.00 -16.12
C LEU A 308 -1.51 -10.51 -16.09
N ASP A 309 -0.45 -9.73 -15.97
CA ASP A 309 -0.52 -8.27 -16.00
C ASP A 309 0.21 -7.76 -17.24
N LEU A 310 -0.57 -7.15 -18.12
CA LEU A 310 -0.16 -6.55 -19.38
C LEU A 310 -0.56 -5.07 -19.43
N SER A 311 -0.78 -4.45 -18.28
CA SER A 311 -1.19 -3.05 -18.21
C SER A 311 -0.10 -2.09 -18.74
N MET A 312 -0.49 -0.86 -19.08
CA MET A 312 0.41 0.19 -19.53
C MET A 312 1.25 -0.21 -20.76
N ASN A 313 0.68 -0.92 -21.72
CA ASN A 313 1.36 -1.36 -22.95
C ASN A 313 0.73 -0.68 -24.18
N GLN A 314 1.01 -1.18 -25.39
CA GLN A 314 0.48 -0.66 -26.66
C GLN A 314 -0.34 -1.71 -27.42
N LEU A 315 -0.97 -2.64 -26.71
CA LEU A 315 -1.75 -3.72 -27.31
C LEU A 315 -2.99 -3.15 -28.01
N GLN A 316 -3.12 -3.43 -29.30
CA GLN A 316 -4.30 -3.04 -30.10
C GLN A 316 -5.37 -4.13 -30.12
N GLU A 317 -4.94 -5.39 -30.01
CA GLU A 317 -5.82 -6.54 -29.97
C GLU A 317 -5.40 -7.52 -28.87
N LEU A 318 -6.38 -8.22 -28.31
CA LEU A 318 -6.15 -9.37 -27.46
C LEU A 318 -6.36 -10.63 -28.29
N SER A 319 -5.35 -11.49 -28.38
CA SER A 319 -5.45 -12.70 -29.18
C SER A 319 -6.48 -13.68 -28.58
N LYS A 320 -7.27 -14.32 -29.45
CA LYS A 320 -8.28 -15.32 -29.08
C LYS A 320 -7.74 -16.51 -28.30
N GLU A 321 -6.45 -16.78 -28.43
CA GLU A 321 -5.76 -17.81 -27.67
C GLU A 321 -5.77 -17.54 -26.16
N ILE A 322 -6.12 -16.34 -25.70
CA ILE A 322 -6.31 -16.02 -24.28
C ILE A 322 -7.20 -17.05 -23.56
N GLY A 323 -8.24 -17.56 -24.24
CA GLY A 323 -9.16 -18.57 -23.69
C GLY A 323 -8.50 -19.90 -23.30
N GLN A 324 -7.25 -20.14 -23.72
CA GLN A 324 -6.45 -21.31 -23.31
C GLN A 324 -5.92 -21.21 -21.87
N LEU A 325 -5.83 -20.00 -21.30
CA LEU A 325 -5.34 -19.76 -19.94
C LEU A 325 -6.40 -20.07 -18.88
N LYS A 326 -6.87 -21.32 -18.84
CA LYS A 326 -8.00 -21.78 -18.01
C LYS A 326 -7.82 -21.60 -16.50
N HIS A 327 -6.60 -21.40 -16.01
CA HIS A 327 -6.31 -21.18 -14.59
C HIS A 327 -6.18 -19.70 -14.22
N LEU A 328 -6.38 -18.78 -15.17
CA LEU A 328 -6.25 -17.36 -14.93
C LEU A 328 -7.33 -16.87 -13.96
N THR A 329 -6.89 -16.15 -12.93
CA THR A 329 -7.74 -15.58 -11.88
C THR A 329 -7.69 -14.06 -11.88
N HIS A 330 -6.58 -13.48 -12.35
CA HIS A 330 -6.36 -12.05 -12.47
C HIS A 330 -5.80 -11.77 -13.86
N LEU A 331 -6.50 -10.91 -14.61
CA LEU A 331 -6.08 -10.39 -15.90
C LEU A 331 -6.14 -8.87 -15.85
N ASP A 332 -5.00 -8.22 -16.03
CA ASP A 332 -4.91 -6.77 -16.15
C ASP A 332 -4.44 -6.40 -17.56
N LEU A 333 -5.29 -5.65 -18.25
CA LEU A 333 -5.13 -5.13 -19.60
C LEU A 333 -5.32 -3.61 -19.62
N SER A 334 -5.32 -2.95 -18.45
CA SER A 334 -5.53 -1.51 -18.34
C SER A 334 -4.47 -0.70 -19.09
N GLU A 335 -4.78 0.53 -19.47
CA GLU A 335 -3.84 1.44 -20.15
C GLU A 335 -3.24 0.81 -21.43
N ASN A 336 -4.09 0.34 -22.34
CA ASN A 336 -3.72 -0.21 -23.66
C ASN A 336 -4.51 0.49 -24.78
N GLN A 337 -4.52 -0.08 -25.99
CA GLN A 337 -5.21 0.45 -27.16
C GLN A 337 -6.28 -0.52 -27.69
N LEU A 338 -6.81 -1.39 -26.83
CA LEU A 338 -7.78 -2.42 -27.23
C LEU A 338 -9.08 -1.78 -27.71
N THR A 339 -9.53 -2.13 -28.91
CA THR A 339 -10.82 -1.67 -29.46
C THR A 339 -11.95 -2.67 -29.25
N GLU A 340 -11.62 -3.95 -29.07
CA GLU A 340 -12.56 -5.04 -28.82
C GLU A 340 -11.94 -6.13 -27.93
N LEU A 341 -12.78 -6.99 -27.38
CA LEU A 341 -12.36 -8.23 -26.72
C LEU A 341 -12.77 -9.44 -27.57
N PRO A 342 -11.93 -10.47 -27.70
CA PRO A 342 -12.32 -11.72 -28.35
C PRO A 342 -13.40 -12.43 -27.52
N THR A 343 -14.31 -13.16 -28.19
CA THR A 343 -15.36 -13.94 -27.52
C THR A 343 -14.77 -15.03 -26.61
N GLU A 344 -13.55 -15.48 -26.90
CA GLU A 344 -12.79 -16.41 -26.08
C GLU A 344 -12.44 -15.86 -24.68
N ILE A 345 -12.64 -14.56 -24.39
CA ILE A 345 -12.54 -14.04 -23.03
C ILE A 345 -13.46 -14.80 -22.06
N GLY A 346 -14.66 -15.19 -22.49
CA GLY A 346 -15.62 -15.95 -21.69
C GLY A 346 -15.14 -17.36 -21.32
N GLN A 347 -14.09 -17.85 -21.97
CA GLN A 347 -13.48 -19.14 -21.64
C GLN A 347 -12.61 -19.11 -20.37
N LEU A 348 -12.35 -17.93 -19.80
CA LEU A 348 -11.57 -17.76 -18.56
C LEU A 348 -12.45 -18.03 -17.32
N GLU A 349 -12.93 -19.27 -17.20
CA GLU A 349 -13.93 -19.67 -16.19
C GLU A 349 -13.50 -19.42 -14.73
N ASN A 350 -12.20 -19.33 -14.43
CA ASN A 350 -11.67 -19.06 -13.09
C ASN A 350 -11.36 -17.57 -12.83
N LEU A 351 -11.66 -16.67 -13.77
CA LEU A 351 -11.34 -15.26 -13.65
C LEU A 351 -12.15 -14.62 -12.52
N THR A 352 -11.46 -13.90 -11.65
CA THR A 352 -12.04 -13.19 -10.50
C THR A 352 -11.85 -11.68 -10.61
N HIS A 353 -10.77 -11.24 -11.25
CA HIS A 353 -10.46 -9.84 -11.46
C HIS A 353 -10.11 -9.61 -12.92
N LEU A 354 -10.82 -8.68 -13.55
CA LEU A 354 -10.60 -8.24 -14.92
C LEU A 354 -10.51 -6.71 -14.95
N TYR A 355 -9.33 -6.20 -15.31
CA TYR A 355 -9.07 -4.77 -15.43
C TYR A 355 -8.85 -4.43 -16.90
N LEU A 356 -9.68 -3.53 -17.41
CA LEU A 356 -9.74 -3.09 -18.80
C LEU A 356 -9.80 -1.56 -18.90
N SER A 357 -9.49 -0.86 -17.80
CA SER A 357 -9.56 0.59 -17.77
C SER A 357 -8.61 1.25 -18.77
N GLU A 358 -8.90 2.47 -19.20
CA GLU A 358 -8.03 3.24 -20.11
C GLU A 358 -7.70 2.48 -21.41
N ASN A 359 -8.75 2.04 -22.10
CA ASN A 359 -8.67 1.39 -23.42
C ASN A 359 -9.58 2.13 -24.44
N GLN A 360 -9.82 1.52 -25.60
CA GLN A 360 -10.64 2.08 -26.67
C GLN A 360 -11.87 1.21 -26.97
N LEU A 361 -12.33 0.41 -26.01
CA LEU A 361 -13.42 -0.53 -26.19
C LEU A 361 -14.72 0.21 -26.52
N THR A 362 -15.38 -0.18 -27.62
CA THR A 362 -16.68 0.37 -28.02
C THR A 362 -17.85 -0.52 -27.59
N GLU A 363 -17.61 -1.82 -27.43
CA GLU A 363 -18.57 -2.82 -27.00
C GLU A 363 -17.89 -3.93 -26.19
N LEU A 364 -18.71 -4.77 -25.55
CA LEU A 364 -18.26 -6.01 -24.90
C LEU A 364 -18.92 -7.22 -25.59
N PRO A 365 -18.19 -8.34 -25.78
CA PRO A 365 -18.79 -9.57 -26.26
C PRO A 365 -19.82 -10.11 -25.25
N THR A 366 -20.87 -10.77 -25.72
CA THR A 366 -21.89 -11.37 -24.83
C THR A 366 -21.30 -12.46 -23.94
N GLU A 367 -20.20 -13.09 -24.38
CA GLU A 367 -19.43 -14.07 -23.63
C GLU A 367 -18.82 -13.51 -22.34
N ILE A 368 -18.80 -12.18 -22.12
CA ILE A 368 -18.42 -11.61 -20.82
C ILE A 368 -19.26 -12.20 -19.67
N GLY A 369 -20.54 -12.53 -19.93
CA GLY A 369 -21.43 -13.14 -18.94
C GLY A 369 -21.03 -14.55 -18.51
N GLN A 370 -20.13 -15.22 -19.24
CA GLN A 370 -19.62 -16.56 -18.90
C GLN A 370 -18.58 -16.53 -17.77
N LEU A 371 -18.10 -15.34 -17.37
CA LEU A 371 -17.15 -15.17 -16.28
C LEU A 371 -17.85 -15.26 -14.91
N GLU A 372 -18.49 -16.38 -14.62
CA GLU A 372 -19.36 -16.56 -13.45
C GLU A 372 -18.65 -16.33 -12.10
N ASN A 373 -17.32 -16.50 -12.04
CA ASN A 373 -16.50 -16.27 -10.85
C ASN A 373 -15.99 -14.84 -10.69
N LEU A 374 -16.37 -13.92 -11.58
CA LEU A 374 -15.87 -12.54 -11.58
C LEU A 374 -16.38 -11.78 -10.36
N ILE A 375 -15.44 -11.18 -9.63
CA ILE A 375 -15.68 -10.40 -8.40
C ILE A 375 -15.49 -8.91 -8.69
N HIS A 376 -14.52 -8.58 -9.55
CA HIS A 376 -14.11 -7.22 -9.87
C HIS A 376 -14.01 -7.04 -11.39
N LEU A 377 -14.73 -6.06 -11.91
CA LEU A 377 -14.69 -5.66 -13.31
C LEU A 377 -14.50 -4.14 -13.41
N ASP A 378 -13.36 -3.73 -13.95
CA ASP A 378 -13.08 -2.33 -14.26
C ASP A 378 -13.03 -2.10 -15.77
N LEU A 379 -13.95 -1.29 -16.25
CA LEU A 379 -14.15 -0.89 -17.64
C LEU A 379 -14.07 0.64 -17.79
N SER A 380 -13.54 1.34 -16.78
CA SER A 380 -13.49 2.79 -16.76
C SER A 380 -12.64 3.35 -17.91
N GLU A 381 -12.89 4.58 -18.34
CA GLU A 381 -12.08 5.25 -19.38
C GLU A 381 -12.00 4.44 -20.69
N ASN A 382 -13.17 4.07 -21.21
CA ASN A 382 -13.36 3.42 -22.52
C ASN A 382 -14.35 4.22 -23.37
N GLN A 383 -14.80 3.65 -24.49
CA GLN A 383 -15.74 4.27 -25.42
C GLN A 383 -17.08 3.52 -25.49
N LEU A 384 -17.45 2.79 -24.42
CA LEU A 384 -18.65 1.96 -24.39
C LEU A 384 -19.90 2.82 -24.51
N THR A 385 -20.77 2.48 -25.48
CA THR A 385 -22.08 3.14 -25.65
C THR A 385 -23.22 2.35 -25.00
N GLU A 386 -23.04 1.03 -24.86
CA GLU A 386 -23.98 0.10 -24.23
C GLU A 386 -23.25 -1.06 -23.55
N LEU A 387 -23.99 -1.84 -22.76
CA LEU A 387 -23.51 -3.09 -22.16
C LEU A 387 -24.40 -4.25 -22.62
N PRO A 388 -23.83 -5.46 -22.86
CA PRO A 388 -24.64 -6.64 -23.18
C PRO A 388 -25.52 -7.02 -21.98
N THR A 389 -26.70 -7.59 -22.25
CA THR A 389 -27.62 -8.05 -21.20
C THR A 389 -27.02 -9.15 -20.31
N GLU A 390 -26.07 -9.89 -20.87
CA GLU A 390 -25.31 -10.97 -20.25
C GLU A 390 -24.44 -10.48 -19.08
N ILE A 391 -24.21 -9.17 -18.95
CA ILE A 391 -23.54 -8.61 -17.76
C ILE A 391 -24.26 -9.01 -16.46
N GLY A 392 -25.58 -9.22 -16.51
CA GLY A 392 -26.36 -9.67 -15.36
C GLY A 392 -26.11 -11.12 -14.93
N GLN A 393 -25.36 -11.90 -15.70
CA GLN A 393 -24.97 -13.29 -15.37
C GLN A 393 -23.79 -13.35 -14.39
N LEU A 394 -23.11 -12.22 -14.14
CA LEU A 394 -21.95 -12.13 -13.24
C LEU A 394 -22.37 -12.15 -11.76
N GLU A 395 -23.02 -13.22 -11.30
CA GLU A 395 -23.68 -13.27 -9.99
C GLU A 395 -22.75 -12.99 -8.79
N ASN A 396 -21.45 -13.27 -8.92
CA ASN A 396 -20.44 -13.03 -7.88
C ASN A 396 -19.84 -11.61 -7.90
N LEU A 397 -20.26 -10.75 -8.83
CA LEU A 397 -19.68 -9.42 -9.00
C LEU A 397 -19.99 -8.53 -7.80
N THR A 398 -18.94 -7.93 -7.24
CA THR A 398 -19.02 -7.04 -6.07
C THR A 398 -18.63 -5.61 -6.41
N HIS A 399 -17.75 -5.43 -7.40
CA HIS A 399 -17.27 -4.14 -7.88
C HIS A 399 -17.42 -4.06 -9.39
N LEU A 400 -18.14 -3.04 -9.85
CA LEU A 400 -18.31 -2.73 -11.26
C LEU A 400 -18.01 -1.24 -11.49
N TYR A 401 -16.94 -0.97 -12.22
CA TYR A 401 -16.54 0.38 -12.59
C TYR A 401 -16.71 0.58 -14.10
N LEU A 402 -17.54 1.55 -14.47
CA LEU A 402 -17.95 1.90 -15.83
C LEU A 402 -17.76 3.40 -16.09
N SER A 403 -16.91 4.04 -15.29
CA SER A 403 -16.77 5.49 -15.30
C SER A 403 -16.11 5.97 -16.59
N GLU A 404 -16.33 7.22 -16.98
CA GLU A 404 -15.71 7.82 -18.16
C GLU A 404 -15.96 7.04 -19.47
N ASN A 405 -17.20 6.61 -19.67
CA ASN A 405 -17.67 5.96 -20.91
C ASN A 405 -18.74 6.86 -21.60
N GLN A 406 -19.44 6.31 -22.59
CA GLN A 406 -20.48 7.00 -23.36
C GLN A 406 -21.87 6.38 -23.13
N LEU A 407 -22.08 5.71 -21.99
CA LEU A 407 -23.31 4.99 -21.67
C LEU A 407 -24.49 5.96 -21.53
N ARG A 408 -25.59 5.67 -22.25
CA ARG A 408 -26.85 6.43 -22.17
C ARG A 408 -27.88 5.80 -21.25
N GLU A 409 -27.83 4.49 -21.12
CA GLU A 409 -28.66 3.67 -20.24
C GLU A 409 -27.86 2.44 -19.79
N LEU A 410 -28.42 1.70 -18.83
CA LEU A 410 -27.90 0.40 -18.41
C LEU A 410 -28.94 -0.68 -18.70
N PRO A 411 -28.54 -1.89 -19.14
CA PRO A 411 -29.50 -2.99 -19.32
C PRO A 411 -30.13 -3.38 -17.99
N GLU A 412 -31.44 -3.70 -17.97
CA GLU A 412 -32.16 -4.07 -16.74
C GLU A 412 -31.52 -5.24 -15.97
N GLN A 413 -30.81 -6.12 -16.69
CA GLN A 413 -30.12 -7.28 -16.14
C GLN A 413 -28.98 -6.89 -15.18
N ILE A 414 -28.38 -5.70 -15.29
CA ILE A 414 -27.34 -5.24 -14.36
C ILE A 414 -27.86 -5.18 -12.91
N TYR A 415 -29.16 -4.95 -12.73
CA TYR A 415 -29.77 -4.84 -11.41
C TYR A 415 -30.02 -6.22 -10.75
N GLN A 416 -29.75 -7.31 -11.48
CA GLN A 416 -29.79 -8.68 -10.96
C GLN A 416 -28.49 -9.07 -10.22
N LEU A 417 -27.45 -8.23 -10.27
CA LEU A 417 -26.17 -8.41 -9.60
C LEU A 417 -26.29 -8.21 -8.08
N LYS A 418 -26.87 -9.21 -7.40
CA LYS A 418 -27.24 -9.12 -5.98
C LYS A 418 -26.06 -8.89 -5.03
N ASN A 419 -24.85 -9.30 -5.40
CA ASN A 419 -23.66 -9.14 -4.58
C ASN A 419 -22.96 -7.79 -4.79
N LEU A 420 -23.47 -6.93 -5.67
CA LEU A 420 -22.82 -5.66 -6.00
C LEU A 420 -22.81 -4.72 -4.79
N THR A 421 -21.62 -4.24 -4.46
CA THR A 421 -21.35 -3.31 -3.36
C THR A 421 -20.92 -1.95 -3.88
N HIS A 422 -20.16 -1.91 -4.98
CA HIS A 422 -19.64 -0.70 -5.61
C HIS A 422 -20.10 -0.62 -7.07
N LEU A 423 -20.73 0.49 -7.43
CA LEU A 423 -21.13 0.81 -8.79
C LEU A 423 -20.62 2.21 -9.18
N GLY A 424 -19.60 2.24 -10.03
CA GLY A 424 -19.01 3.45 -10.58
C GLY A 424 -19.55 3.77 -11.97
N LEU A 425 -20.23 4.90 -12.13
CA LEU A 425 -20.87 5.34 -13.38
C LEU A 425 -20.57 6.81 -13.68
N TYR A 426 -19.56 7.40 -13.03
CA TYR A 426 -19.31 8.83 -13.17
C TYR A 426 -18.84 9.16 -14.60
N LYS A 427 -19.16 10.37 -15.10
CA LYS A 427 -18.78 10.85 -16.44
C LYS A 427 -19.29 9.93 -17.56
N ASN A 428 -20.60 9.72 -17.59
CA ASN A 428 -21.33 9.04 -18.67
C ASN A 428 -22.42 9.98 -19.25
N GLN A 429 -23.34 9.44 -20.04
CA GLN A 429 -24.45 10.17 -20.68
C GLN A 429 -25.83 9.71 -20.15
N LEU A 430 -25.89 9.19 -18.92
CA LEU A 430 -27.13 8.66 -18.34
C LEU A 430 -28.16 9.78 -18.15
N GLN A 431 -29.33 9.63 -18.76
CA GLN A 431 -30.45 10.57 -18.64
C GLN A 431 -31.41 10.17 -17.52
N GLU A 432 -31.57 8.87 -17.29
CA GLU A 432 -32.40 8.32 -16.24
C GLU A 432 -31.71 7.13 -15.56
N LEU A 433 -32.18 6.80 -14.37
CA LEU A 433 -31.81 5.58 -13.65
C LEU A 433 -33.06 4.72 -13.52
N SER A 434 -32.97 3.44 -13.89
CA SER A 434 -34.16 2.59 -13.87
C SER A 434 -34.59 2.27 -12.42
N LYS A 435 -35.90 2.05 -12.24
CA LYS A 435 -36.49 1.71 -10.94
C LYS A 435 -35.96 0.39 -10.35
N GLU A 436 -35.40 -0.47 -11.20
CA GLU A 436 -34.81 -1.74 -10.83
C GLU A 436 -33.54 -1.56 -9.99
N ILE A 437 -32.93 -0.35 -9.93
CA ILE A 437 -31.81 -0.04 -9.03
C ILE A 437 -32.08 -0.49 -7.58
N GLY A 438 -33.33 -0.40 -7.13
CA GLY A 438 -33.73 -0.84 -5.80
C GLY A 438 -33.44 -2.31 -5.51
N GLN A 439 -33.17 -3.15 -6.51
CA GLN A 439 -32.82 -4.57 -6.35
C GLN A 439 -31.40 -4.78 -5.81
N LEU A 440 -30.49 -3.82 -5.96
CA LEU A 440 -29.09 -3.91 -5.52
C LEU A 440 -28.93 -3.70 -4.00
N LYS A 441 -29.55 -4.57 -3.19
CA LYS A 441 -29.67 -4.40 -1.73
C LYS A 441 -28.33 -4.34 -0.98
N HIS A 442 -27.24 -4.82 -1.57
CA HIS A 442 -25.90 -4.82 -0.98
C HIS A 442 -25.06 -3.59 -1.35
N LEU A 443 -25.58 -2.68 -2.18
CA LEU A 443 -24.84 -1.51 -2.63
C LEU A 443 -24.50 -0.58 -1.47
N THR A 444 -23.22 -0.29 -1.32
CA THR A 444 -22.66 0.65 -0.33
C THR A 444 -22.21 1.95 -0.98
N ASP A 445 -21.79 1.89 -2.25
CA ASP A 445 -21.13 2.97 -2.96
C ASP A 445 -21.74 3.13 -4.36
N LEU A 446 -22.32 4.31 -4.62
CA LEU A 446 -22.91 4.67 -5.90
C LEU A 446 -22.39 6.01 -6.39
N TYR A 447 -21.61 5.97 -7.48
CA TYR A 447 -21.00 7.14 -8.10
C TYR A 447 -21.67 7.43 -9.45
N LEU A 448 -22.52 8.45 -9.50
CA LEU A 448 -23.31 8.88 -10.66
C LEU A 448 -22.95 10.30 -11.12
N SER A 449 -21.84 10.86 -10.62
CA SER A 449 -21.47 12.25 -10.91
C SER A 449 -21.15 12.49 -12.39
N THR A 450 -21.40 13.69 -12.91
CA THR A 450 -21.16 14.05 -14.31
C THR A 450 -21.98 13.17 -15.27
N ASN A 451 -23.30 13.20 -15.11
CA ASN A 451 -24.27 12.57 -16.00
C ASN A 451 -25.34 13.61 -16.39
N GLN A 452 -26.48 13.16 -16.93
CA GLN A 452 -27.58 14.00 -17.41
C GLN A 452 -28.88 13.73 -16.63
N LEU A 453 -28.78 13.23 -15.39
CA LEU A 453 -29.94 12.84 -14.57
C LEU A 453 -30.76 14.07 -14.17
N THR A 454 -32.06 14.04 -14.45
CA THR A 454 -33.03 15.08 -14.04
C THR A 454 -33.79 14.74 -12.76
N GLU A 455 -33.97 13.44 -12.49
CA GLU A 455 -34.62 12.92 -11.29
C GLU A 455 -34.01 11.57 -10.86
N LEU A 456 -34.41 11.08 -9.69
CA LEU A 456 -34.05 9.76 -9.19
C LEU A 456 -35.31 8.91 -9.02
N PRO A 457 -35.30 7.62 -9.39
CA PRO A 457 -36.43 6.73 -9.13
C PRO A 457 -36.65 6.52 -7.63
N GLU A 458 -37.90 6.44 -7.17
CA GLU A 458 -38.23 6.24 -5.75
C GLU A 458 -37.57 4.98 -5.15
N GLN A 459 -37.24 4.00 -5.99
CA GLN A 459 -36.63 2.74 -5.60
C GLN A 459 -35.17 2.88 -5.16
N ILE A 460 -34.47 3.96 -5.51
CA ILE A 460 -33.10 4.22 -5.02
C ILE A 460 -33.07 4.30 -3.49
N TYR A 461 -34.15 4.78 -2.88
CA TYR A 461 -34.29 4.90 -1.42
C TYR A 461 -34.43 3.54 -0.70
N GLN A 462 -34.56 2.45 -1.46
CA GLN A 462 -34.54 1.08 -0.93
C GLN A 462 -33.12 0.53 -0.70
N LEU A 463 -32.08 1.25 -1.12
CA LEU A 463 -30.67 0.88 -0.95
C LEU A 463 -30.19 1.14 0.49
N LYS A 464 -30.71 0.38 1.46
CA LYS A 464 -30.49 0.65 2.89
C LYS A 464 -29.04 0.56 3.35
N ASN A 465 -28.17 -0.10 2.59
CA ASN A 465 -26.75 -0.23 2.90
C ASN A 465 -25.90 0.91 2.31
N LEU A 466 -26.49 1.85 1.57
CA LEU A 466 -25.75 2.91 0.90
C LEU A 466 -25.09 3.84 1.93
N THR A 467 -23.79 4.00 1.78
CA THR A 467 -22.93 4.85 2.63
C THR A 467 -22.40 6.06 1.87
N HIS A 468 -22.14 5.90 0.57
CA HIS A 468 -21.66 6.94 -0.32
C HIS A 468 -22.59 7.08 -1.53
N LEU A 469 -23.13 8.29 -1.71
CA LEU A 469 -23.92 8.67 -2.87
C LEU A 469 -23.36 9.95 -3.48
N ASN A 470 -22.79 9.82 -4.67
CA ASN A 470 -22.29 10.96 -5.43
C ASN A 470 -23.14 11.19 -6.67
N LEU A 471 -23.88 12.30 -6.66
CA LEU A 471 -24.79 12.77 -7.71
C LEU A 471 -24.33 14.12 -8.28
N SER A 472 -23.11 14.55 -8.00
CA SER A 472 -22.66 15.89 -8.39
C SER A 472 -22.58 16.06 -9.91
N THR A 473 -22.79 17.27 -10.43
CA THR A 473 -22.73 17.55 -11.87
C THR A 473 -23.79 16.74 -12.63
N ASN A 474 -25.06 16.94 -12.26
CA ASN A 474 -26.23 16.42 -12.94
C ASN A 474 -27.23 17.56 -13.17
N GLN A 475 -28.49 17.24 -13.47
CA GLN A 475 -29.56 18.20 -13.75
C GLN A 475 -30.72 18.07 -12.75
N LEU A 476 -30.44 17.57 -11.54
CA LEU A 476 -31.48 17.34 -10.51
C LEU A 476 -32.11 18.65 -10.06
N THR A 477 -33.43 18.74 -10.11
CA THR A 477 -34.19 19.92 -9.67
C THR A 477 -34.69 19.81 -8.22
N GLU A 478 -34.87 18.59 -7.73
CA GLU A 478 -35.34 18.31 -6.37
C GLU A 478 -34.61 17.13 -5.74
N LEU A 479 -34.64 17.10 -4.41
CA LEU A 479 -34.26 15.95 -3.60
C LEU A 479 -35.52 15.54 -2.81
N PRO A 480 -36.15 14.40 -3.10
CA PRO A 480 -37.43 14.06 -2.51
C PRO A 480 -37.30 13.62 -1.05
N GLU A 481 -38.40 13.74 -0.28
CA GLU A 481 -38.45 13.49 1.17
C GLU A 481 -37.88 12.10 1.53
N GLN A 482 -38.07 11.10 0.68
CA GLN A 482 -37.66 9.71 0.88
C GLN A 482 -36.15 9.54 1.06
N ILE A 483 -35.32 10.58 0.83
CA ILE A 483 -33.89 10.54 1.14
C ILE A 483 -33.61 10.09 2.58
N TYR A 484 -34.49 10.41 3.55
CA TYR A 484 -34.31 9.98 4.96
C TYR A 484 -34.20 8.47 5.12
N GLN A 485 -34.66 7.70 4.14
CA GLN A 485 -34.66 6.26 4.16
C GLN A 485 -33.25 5.65 4.02
N LEU A 486 -32.27 6.41 3.52
CA LEU A 486 -30.88 6.01 3.39
C LEU A 486 -30.12 6.24 4.71
N LYS A 487 -30.55 5.56 5.78
CA LYS A 487 -30.06 5.81 7.15
C LYS A 487 -28.56 5.59 7.36
N ASN A 488 -27.92 4.79 6.52
CA ASN A 488 -26.47 4.52 6.60
C ASN A 488 -25.60 5.52 5.82
N LEU A 489 -26.22 6.53 5.18
CA LEU A 489 -25.50 7.48 4.36
C LEU A 489 -24.56 8.33 5.22
N THR A 490 -23.27 8.31 4.86
CA THR A 490 -22.22 9.10 5.51
C THR A 490 -21.71 10.21 4.62
N HIS A 491 -21.79 10.03 3.31
CA HIS A 491 -21.32 10.95 2.28
C HIS A 491 -22.42 11.16 1.23
N LEU A 492 -22.87 12.41 1.10
CA LEU A 492 -23.83 12.84 0.08
C LEU A 492 -23.25 14.03 -0.68
N ASN A 493 -23.05 13.84 -1.99
CA ASN A 493 -22.62 14.93 -2.87
C ASN A 493 -23.67 15.20 -3.95
N LEU A 494 -24.27 16.38 -3.86
CA LEU A 494 -25.30 16.92 -4.76
C LEU A 494 -24.81 18.22 -5.43
N SER A 495 -23.50 18.50 -5.38
CA SER A 495 -22.95 19.74 -5.95
C SER A 495 -23.18 19.84 -7.45
N THR A 496 -23.30 21.06 -7.99
CA THR A 496 -23.48 21.31 -9.43
C THR A 496 -24.74 20.61 -9.95
N ASN A 497 -25.88 20.95 -9.37
CA ASN A 497 -27.22 20.54 -9.80
C ASN A 497 -28.12 21.79 -9.91
N GLN A 498 -29.43 21.60 -9.98
CA GLN A 498 -30.44 22.67 -10.10
C GLN A 498 -31.38 22.70 -8.88
N LEU A 499 -30.94 22.20 -7.73
CA LEU A 499 -31.76 22.11 -6.51
C LEU A 499 -32.17 23.49 -6.01
N THR A 500 -33.48 23.71 -5.82
CA THR A 500 -34.04 24.97 -5.28
C THR A 500 -34.29 24.91 -3.77
N GLU A 501 -34.53 23.73 -3.22
CA GLU A 501 -34.78 23.49 -1.80
C GLU A 501 -34.22 22.14 -1.34
N LEU A 502 -34.19 21.93 -0.03
CA LEU A 502 -33.94 20.63 0.60
C LEU A 502 -35.17 20.20 1.40
N PRO A 503 -35.53 18.91 1.40
CA PRO A 503 -36.63 18.42 2.23
C PRO A 503 -36.25 18.49 3.71
N THR A 504 -37.24 18.69 4.59
CA THR A 504 -37.01 18.71 6.05
C THR A 504 -36.42 17.39 6.57
N GLU A 505 -36.76 16.30 5.88
CA GLU A 505 -36.33 14.93 6.08
C GLU A 505 -34.81 14.74 5.98
N ILE A 506 -34.08 15.69 5.38
CA ILE A 506 -32.61 15.66 5.33
C ILE A 506 -32.00 15.57 6.74
N GLY A 507 -32.62 16.20 7.74
CA GLY A 507 -32.16 16.18 9.13
C GLY A 507 -32.16 14.79 9.77
N GLN A 508 -32.89 13.83 9.18
CA GLN A 508 -32.97 12.46 9.68
C GLN A 508 -31.85 11.54 9.16
N LEU A 509 -30.89 12.06 8.40
CA LEU A 509 -29.68 11.34 7.98
C LEU A 509 -28.63 11.39 9.10
N GLU A 510 -28.93 10.74 10.23
CA GLU A 510 -28.17 10.83 11.48
C GLU A 510 -26.68 10.45 11.33
N ASN A 511 -26.33 9.59 10.37
CA ASN A 511 -24.95 9.16 10.12
C ASN A 511 -24.18 10.07 9.15
N LEU A 512 -24.80 11.12 8.61
CA LEU A 512 -24.19 11.96 7.58
C LEU A 512 -23.03 12.77 8.15
N THR A 513 -21.87 12.65 7.51
CA THR A 513 -20.64 13.35 7.90
C THR A 513 -20.22 14.38 6.87
N LEU A 514 -20.38 14.09 5.58
CA LEU A 514 -20.04 15.01 4.49
C LEU A 514 -21.28 15.30 3.64
N LEU A 515 -21.67 16.57 3.58
CA LEU A 515 -22.76 17.07 2.74
C LEU A 515 -22.25 18.17 1.81
N TYR A 516 -22.24 17.88 0.52
CA TYR A 516 -21.81 18.81 -0.52
C TYR A 516 -23.00 19.23 -1.38
N LEU A 517 -23.33 20.52 -1.36
CA LEU A 517 -24.48 21.15 -2.03
C LEU A 517 -24.04 22.36 -2.88
N SER A 518 -22.75 22.49 -3.14
CA SER A 518 -22.21 23.68 -3.78
C SER A 518 -22.67 23.82 -5.23
N THR A 519 -22.84 25.03 -5.74
CA THR A 519 -23.31 25.28 -7.12
C THR A 519 -24.70 24.69 -7.36
N ASN A 520 -25.69 25.16 -6.61
CA ASN A 520 -27.11 24.86 -6.77
C ASN A 520 -27.92 26.18 -6.77
N GLN A 521 -29.24 26.10 -6.64
CA GLN A 521 -30.16 27.24 -6.62
C GLN A 521 -30.88 27.39 -5.26
N LEU A 522 -30.28 26.87 -4.17
CA LEU A 522 -30.91 26.87 -2.84
C LEU A 522 -31.12 28.31 -2.33
N THR A 523 -32.34 28.64 -1.95
CA THR A 523 -32.71 29.96 -1.41
C THR A 523 -32.74 29.99 0.12
N GLU A 524 -33.03 28.85 0.73
CA GLU A 524 -33.06 28.64 2.19
C GLU A 524 -32.59 27.23 2.56
N LEU A 525 -32.41 27.00 3.87
CA LEU A 525 -32.16 25.67 4.44
C LEU A 525 -33.26 25.33 5.44
N PRO A 526 -33.73 24.07 5.50
CA PRO A 526 -34.64 23.64 6.54
C PRO A 526 -33.98 23.73 7.92
N THR A 527 -34.77 24.02 8.95
CA THR A 527 -34.27 24.10 10.34
C THR A 527 -33.70 22.76 10.83
N GLU A 528 -34.18 21.67 10.25
CA GLU A 528 -33.80 20.29 10.47
C GLU A 528 -32.34 20.02 10.09
N ILE A 529 -31.68 20.92 9.33
CA ILE A 529 -30.25 20.79 9.04
C ILE A 529 -29.40 20.70 10.33
N GLY A 530 -29.85 21.32 11.44
CA GLY A 530 -29.19 21.24 12.73
C GLY A 530 -29.23 19.86 13.40
N GLN A 531 -30.07 18.95 12.93
CA GLN A 531 -30.18 17.56 13.43
C GLN A 531 -29.04 16.67 12.94
N LEU A 532 -28.24 17.12 11.96
CA LEU A 532 -27.10 16.38 11.43
C LEU A 532 -25.89 16.46 12.38
N GLU A 533 -26.03 15.95 13.60
CA GLU A 533 -25.04 16.13 14.68
C GLU A 533 -23.63 15.58 14.34
N ASN A 534 -23.55 14.60 13.43
CA ASN A 534 -22.30 13.99 12.97
C ASN A 534 -21.64 14.73 11.80
N LEU A 535 -22.23 15.84 11.31
CA LEU A 535 -21.74 16.56 10.14
C LEU A 535 -20.39 17.24 10.41
N ILE A 536 -19.40 16.91 9.58
CA ILE A 536 -18.03 17.42 9.63
C ILE A 536 -17.81 18.48 8.54
N VAL A 537 -18.40 18.27 7.37
CA VAL A 537 -18.26 19.16 6.21
C VAL A 537 -19.64 19.48 5.65
N LEU A 538 -19.94 20.78 5.55
CA LEU A 538 -21.11 21.31 4.87
C LEU A 538 -20.66 22.32 3.82
N ASN A 539 -20.83 22.01 2.54
CA ASN A 539 -20.47 22.95 1.48
C ASN A 539 -21.71 23.48 0.75
N LEU A 540 -22.07 24.72 1.02
CA LEU A 540 -23.21 25.45 0.45
C LEU A 540 -22.77 26.57 -0.52
N SER A 541 -21.49 26.59 -0.90
CA SER A 541 -20.94 27.66 -1.74
C SER A 541 -21.69 27.75 -3.07
N LYS A 542 -21.83 28.95 -3.64
CA LYS A 542 -22.50 29.19 -4.93
C LYS A 542 -23.97 28.73 -4.92
N ASN A 543 -24.75 29.26 -3.98
CA ASN A 543 -26.21 29.12 -3.91
C ASN A 543 -26.84 30.52 -3.83
N GLN A 544 -28.14 30.61 -3.53
CA GLN A 544 -28.91 31.84 -3.42
C GLN A 544 -29.37 32.09 -1.96
N LEU A 545 -28.64 31.56 -0.98
CA LEU A 545 -29.04 31.62 0.44
C LEU A 545 -29.01 33.06 0.95
N ARG A 546 -30.13 33.52 1.50
CA ARG A 546 -30.27 34.86 2.13
C ARG A 546 -30.09 34.84 3.63
N GLU A 547 -30.36 33.70 4.25
CA GLU A 547 -30.15 33.47 5.67
C GLU A 547 -29.79 32.02 5.95
N LEU A 548 -29.31 31.78 7.17
CA LEU A 548 -29.07 30.45 7.70
C LEU A 548 -29.96 30.27 8.93
N PRO A 549 -30.59 29.09 9.11
CA PRO A 549 -31.39 28.82 10.30
C PRO A 549 -30.50 28.81 11.56
N GLU A 550 -31.03 29.27 12.70
CA GLU A 550 -30.29 29.27 13.98
C GLU A 550 -29.84 27.86 14.41
N GLN A 551 -30.53 26.83 13.93
CA GLN A 551 -30.20 25.44 14.18
C GLN A 551 -28.85 25.02 13.58
N ILE A 552 -28.28 25.77 12.62
CA ILE A 552 -26.94 25.49 12.09
C ILE A 552 -25.86 25.51 13.18
N TYR A 553 -26.08 26.25 14.27
CA TYR A 553 -25.18 26.31 15.43
C TYR A 553 -25.19 25.03 16.28
N GLN A 554 -26.10 24.10 16.03
CA GLN A 554 -26.15 22.80 16.70
C GLN A 554 -25.11 21.81 16.14
N LEU A 555 -24.53 22.10 14.98
CA LEU A 555 -23.54 21.28 14.29
C LEU A 555 -22.15 21.38 14.94
N LYS A 556 -22.02 20.82 16.14
CA LYS A 556 -20.80 20.93 16.98
C LYS A 556 -19.56 20.25 16.39
N ASN A 557 -19.76 19.28 15.50
CA ASN A 557 -18.68 18.55 14.83
C ASN A 557 -18.22 19.21 13.51
N LEU A 558 -18.86 20.32 13.11
CA LEU A 558 -18.59 20.96 11.83
C LEU A 558 -17.21 21.62 11.81
N THR A 559 -16.34 21.13 10.93
CA THR A 559 -14.98 21.65 10.73
C THR A 559 -14.85 22.53 9.50
N TYR A 560 -15.76 22.39 8.54
CA TYR A 560 -15.80 23.18 7.31
C TYR A 560 -17.23 23.58 6.96
N LEU A 561 -17.42 24.88 6.72
CA LEU A 561 -18.67 25.47 6.24
C LEU A 561 -18.39 26.39 5.05
N GLY A 562 -18.72 25.93 3.84
CA GLY A 562 -18.58 26.74 2.62
C GLY A 562 -19.82 27.59 2.38
N LEU A 563 -19.70 28.91 2.38
CA LEU A 563 -20.78 29.88 2.15
C LEU A 563 -20.48 30.87 1.02
N TYR A 564 -19.27 30.83 0.45
CA TYR A 564 -18.83 31.68 -0.62
C TYR A 564 -19.85 31.77 -1.77
N LYS A 565 -20.09 32.97 -2.30
CA LYS A 565 -21.08 33.25 -3.36
C LYS A 565 -22.51 32.81 -2.97
N ASN A 566 -23.00 33.30 -1.84
CA ASN A 566 -24.41 33.33 -1.47
C ASN A 566 -24.89 34.79 -1.30
N GLU A 567 -26.17 34.99 -1.01
CA GLU A 567 -26.82 36.29 -0.78
C GLU A 567 -26.82 36.71 0.71
N LEU A 568 -26.00 36.07 1.55
CA LEU A 568 -25.91 36.35 2.99
C LEU A 568 -25.42 37.77 3.31
N THR A 569 -26.07 38.39 4.29
CA THR A 569 -25.65 39.69 4.84
C THR A 569 -24.32 39.59 5.58
N ASN A 570 -23.59 40.72 5.70
CA ASN A 570 -22.35 40.74 6.49
C ASN A 570 -22.59 40.38 7.96
N PHE A 571 -23.73 40.78 8.52
CA PHE A 571 -24.11 40.46 9.89
C PHE A 571 -24.21 38.94 10.13
N GLN A 572 -24.88 38.21 9.23
CA GLN A 572 -24.98 36.75 9.34
C GLN A 572 -23.59 36.08 9.20
N LYS A 573 -22.74 36.59 8.31
CA LYS A 573 -21.36 36.06 8.17
C LYS A 573 -20.55 36.25 9.46
N GLU A 574 -20.69 37.39 10.13
CA GLU A 574 -20.06 37.64 11.43
C GLU A 574 -20.62 36.72 12.51
N GLN A 575 -21.95 36.56 12.59
CA GLN A 575 -22.60 35.67 13.56
C GLN A 575 -22.12 34.22 13.42
N VAL A 576 -22.00 33.70 12.20
CA VAL A 576 -21.53 32.32 11.96
C VAL A 576 -20.09 32.14 12.41
N ASN A 577 -19.21 33.14 12.20
CA ASN A 577 -17.83 33.09 12.68
C ASN A 577 -17.73 33.09 14.21
N GLU A 578 -18.62 33.82 14.90
CA GLU A 578 -18.65 33.85 16.37
C GLU A 578 -19.19 32.54 16.97
N LEU A 579 -20.23 31.97 16.36
CA LEU A 579 -20.97 30.83 16.90
C LEU A 579 -20.37 29.46 16.51
N LEU A 580 -19.54 29.41 15.46
CA LEU A 580 -18.80 28.22 15.04
C LEU A 580 -17.28 28.48 15.02
N PRO A 581 -16.65 28.79 16.18
CA PRO A 581 -15.26 29.28 16.23
C PRO A 581 -14.19 28.25 15.81
N ASN A 582 -14.54 26.96 15.81
CA ASN A 582 -13.66 25.86 15.38
C ASN A 582 -13.90 25.44 13.92
N CYS A 583 -14.81 26.11 13.21
CA CYS A 583 -15.18 25.80 11.84
C CYS A 583 -14.45 26.73 10.86
N LYS A 584 -13.86 26.16 9.82
CA LYS A 584 -13.31 26.94 8.71
C LYS A 584 -14.46 27.41 7.81
N ILE A 585 -14.69 28.71 7.78
CA ILE A 585 -15.74 29.34 6.97
C ILE A 585 -15.10 30.04 5.75
N ASN A 586 -15.63 29.81 4.56
CA ASN A 586 -15.18 30.42 3.30
C ASN A 586 -16.33 31.05 2.53
#